data_AF-A0A923ZIG6-F1
#
_entry.id   AF-A0A923ZIG6-F1
#
_cell.length_a   1.000
_cell.length_b   1.000
_cell.length_c   1.000
_cell.angle_alpha   90.00
_cell.angle_beta   90.00
_cell.angle_gamma   90.00
#
_symmetry.space_group_name_H-M   'P 1'
#
loop_
_entity.id
_entity.type
_entity.pdbx_description
1 polymer ?
#
loop_
_entity_poly.entity_id
_entity_poly.type
_entity_poly.pdbx_seq_one_letter_code
_entity_poly.pdbx_strand_id
1 'polypeptide(L)'
;MAKATIELITALRLTADNLRNGAYHSWGHHGACNCGNLVQSVTKFTKEEILQYAHTGAGEWTELAIEYCATTHAPLSLVFAKLEEVGLNSSDIHHIEY
;
A
#
# COMPACT_ATOMS: atom_id res chain seq x y z
N MET A 1 -13.39 -9.92 1.92
CA MET A 1 -13.87 -8.68 2.57
C MET A 1 -12.95 -8.34 3.73
N ALA A 2 -12.64 -7.06 3.94
CA ALA A 2 -11.76 -6.62 5.02
C ALA A 2 -12.20 -7.13 6.40
N LYS A 3 -11.23 -7.48 7.24
CA LYS A 3 -11.44 -7.73 8.66
C LYS A 3 -11.30 -6.41 9.42
N ALA A 4 -12.38 -5.97 10.07
CA ALA A 4 -12.36 -4.76 10.89
C ALA A 4 -11.53 -4.96 12.17
N THR A 5 -10.22 -4.78 12.09
CA THR A 5 -9.31 -4.78 13.23
C THR A 5 -9.15 -3.36 13.78
N ILE A 6 -8.82 -3.23 15.07
CA ILE A 6 -8.50 -1.94 15.68
C ILE A 6 -7.31 -1.29 14.96
N GLU A 7 -6.35 -2.09 14.53
CA GLU A 7 -5.16 -1.66 13.80
C GLU A 7 -5.52 -1.04 12.45
N LEU A 8 -6.33 -1.71 11.63
CA LEU A 8 -6.79 -1.19 10.35
C LEU A 8 -7.60 0.09 10.51
N ILE A 9 -8.54 0.12 11.46
CA ILE A 9 -9.34 1.33 11.73
C ILE A 9 -8.45 2.50 12.15
N THR A 10 -7.44 2.24 12.98
CA THR A 10 -6.49 3.25 13.45
C THR A 10 -5.63 3.75 12.30
N ALA A 11 -5.10 2.85 11.47
CA ALA A 11 -4.30 3.18 10.31
C ALA A 11 -5.08 4.04 9.30
N LEU A 12 -6.31 3.65 8.95
CA LEU A 12 -7.16 4.43 8.04
C LEU A 12 -7.46 5.83 8.57
N ARG A 13 -7.73 5.97 9.87
CA ARG A 13 -7.94 7.28 10.51
C ARG A 13 -6.67 8.13 10.47
N LEU A 14 -5.53 7.55 10.83
CA LEU A 14 -4.23 8.22 10.79
C LEU A 14 -3.88 8.67 9.36
N THR A 15 -4.10 7.81 8.36
CA THR A 15 -3.90 8.15 6.94
C THR A 15 -4.78 9.33 6.53
N ALA A 16 -6.07 9.32 6.87
CA ALA A 16 -6.98 10.40 6.56
C ALA A 16 -6.59 11.72 7.26
N ASP A 17 -6.16 11.65 8.52
CA ASP A 17 -5.66 12.81 9.27
C ASP A 17 -4.38 13.38 8.65
N ASN A 18 -3.42 12.53 8.31
CA ASN A 18 -2.16 12.94 7.68
C ASN A 18 -2.40 13.62 6.32
N LEU A 19 -3.25 13.04 5.47
CA LEU A 19 -3.61 13.62 4.18
C LEU A 19 -4.31 14.98 4.35
N ARG A 20 -5.26 15.09 5.28
CA ARG A 20 -5.92 16.35 5.63
C ARG A 20 -4.93 17.41 6.13
N ASN A 21 -3.86 17.00 6.80
CA ASN A 21 -2.82 17.88 7.33
C ASN A 21 -1.67 18.14 6.32
N GLY A 22 -1.81 17.72 5.07
CA GLY A 22 -0.88 18.05 3.99
C GLY A 22 0.23 17.04 3.74
N ALA A 23 0.06 15.77 4.15
CA ALA A 23 0.93 14.70 3.68
C ALA A 23 0.98 14.67 2.15
N TYR A 24 2.17 14.42 1.59
CA TYR A 24 2.36 14.41 0.15
C TYR A 24 1.53 13.29 -0.48
N HIS A 25 0.69 13.67 -1.44
CA HIS A 25 -0.15 12.76 -2.22
C HIS A 25 0.11 12.96 -3.70
N SER A 26 0.28 11.85 -4.41
CA SER A 26 0.35 11.84 -5.87
C SER A 26 -0.14 10.51 -6.39
N TRP A 27 -1.14 10.56 -7.27
CA TRP A 27 -1.58 9.37 -8.01
C TRP A 27 -0.39 8.78 -8.80
N GLY A 28 -0.31 7.45 -8.85
CA GLY A 28 0.78 6.73 -9.52
C GLY A 28 2.14 6.77 -8.81
N HIS A 29 2.30 7.53 -7.72
CA HIS A 29 3.51 7.52 -6.91
C HIS A 29 3.38 6.47 -5.80
N HIS A 30 4.06 5.33 -5.91
CA HIS A 30 3.92 4.18 -4.98
C HIS A 30 4.02 4.49 -3.49
N GLY A 31 4.94 5.37 -3.10
CA GLY A 31 5.07 5.78 -1.71
C GLY A 31 4.03 6.80 -1.24
N ALA A 32 3.24 7.38 -2.15
CA ALA A 32 2.44 8.58 -1.91
C ALA A 32 1.05 8.57 -2.57
N CYS A 33 0.61 7.45 -3.14
CA CYS A 33 -0.78 7.27 -3.56
C CYS A 33 -1.67 6.95 -2.34
N ASN A 34 -2.93 6.54 -2.54
CA ASN A 34 -3.82 6.21 -1.42
C ASN A 34 -3.27 5.02 -0.63
N CYS A 35 -2.94 3.93 -1.33
CA CYS A 35 -2.31 2.76 -0.72
C CYS A 35 -0.93 3.10 -0.14
N GLY A 36 -0.13 3.92 -0.81
CA GLY A 36 1.18 4.35 -0.33
C GLY A 36 1.12 5.10 1.00
N ASN A 37 0.19 6.05 1.14
CA ASN A 37 -0.02 6.76 2.40
C ASN A 37 -0.58 5.84 3.51
N LEU A 38 -1.41 4.86 3.14
CA LEU A 38 -1.87 3.87 4.11
C LEU A 38 -0.72 2.98 4.60
N VAL A 39 0.18 2.56 3.71
CA VAL A 39 1.36 1.79 4.08
C VAL A 39 2.27 2.59 5.01
N GLN A 40 2.48 3.88 4.76
CA GLN A 40 3.22 4.75 5.69
C GLN A 40 2.55 4.83 7.08
N SER A 41 1.23 4.66 7.16
CA SER A 41 0.46 4.73 8.43
C SER A 41 0.40 3.40 9.17
N VAL A 42 0.40 2.29 8.43
CA VAL A 42 0.48 0.92 8.96
C VAL A 42 1.90 0.57 9.38
N THR A 43 2.88 1.09 8.65
CA THR A 43 4.31 0.85 8.88
C THR A 43 4.97 2.11 9.44
N LYS A 44 6.31 2.10 9.54
CA LYS A 44 7.11 3.32 9.78
C LYS A 44 7.95 3.69 8.56
N PHE A 45 7.64 3.11 7.40
CA PHE A 45 8.38 3.38 6.18
C PHE A 45 8.06 4.77 5.65
N THR A 46 9.08 5.41 5.12
CA THR A 46 8.99 6.63 4.35
C THR A 46 8.46 6.34 2.94
N LYS A 47 7.92 7.36 2.27
CA LYS A 47 7.51 7.23 0.86
C LYS A 47 8.69 6.84 -0.04
N GLU A 48 9.92 7.25 0.30
CA GLU A 48 11.14 6.87 -0.43
C GLU A 48 11.48 5.40 -0.25
N GLU A 49 11.38 4.85 0.97
CA GLU A 49 11.58 3.42 1.23
C GLU A 49 10.52 2.58 0.51
N ILE A 50 9.25 3.01 0.54
CA ILE A 50 8.16 2.33 -0.17
C ILE A 50 8.38 2.36 -1.68
N LEU A 51 8.82 3.51 -2.21
CA LEU A 51 9.15 3.65 -3.64
C LEU A 51 10.32 2.74 -4.03
N GLN A 52 11.34 2.62 -3.17
CA GLN A 52 12.45 1.71 -3.39
C GLN A 52 11.99 0.25 -3.40
N TYR A 53 11.13 -0.17 -2.46
CA TYR A 53 10.58 -1.53 -2.43
C TYR A 53 9.74 -1.84 -3.68
N ALA A 54 8.95 -0.86 -4.13
CA ALA A 54 8.18 -0.97 -5.37
C ALA A 54 9.08 -1.12 -6.61
N HIS A 55 10.17 -0.36 -6.71
CA HIS A 55 11.09 -0.40 -7.85
C HIS A 55 12.01 -1.62 -7.88
N THR A 56 12.06 -2.41 -6.82
CA THR A 56 12.80 -3.68 -6.80
C THR A 56 12.05 -4.85 -7.46
N GLY A 57 10.89 -4.60 -8.09
CA GLY A 57 10.21 -5.49 -9.03
C GLY A 57 10.49 -5.12 -10.49
N ALA A 58 10.42 -6.08 -11.42
CA ALA A 58 10.66 -5.84 -12.84
C ALA A 58 9.42 -5.22 -13.53
N GLY A 59 9.55 -4.01 -14.10
CA GLY A 59 8.63 -3.47 -15.13
C GLY A 59 7.82 -2.21 -14.74
N GLU A 60 7.60 -1.34 -15.74
CA GLU A 60 6.69 -0.18 -15.68
C GLU A 60 5.22 -0.65 -15.63
N TRP A 61 4.39 0.14 -14.96
CA TRP A 61 3.10 -0.22 -14.34
C TRP A 61 1.95 -0.76 -15.21
N THR A 62 2.19 -1.10 -16.48
CA THR A 62 1.16 -1.74 -17.32
C THR A 62 1.33 -3.27 -17.37
N GLU A 63 2.52 -3.79 -17.04
CA GLU A 63 2.78 -5.24 -17.08
C GLU A 63 2.62 -5.95 -15.72
N LEU A 64 2.48 -5.20 -14.61
CA LEU A 64 2.50 -5.74 -13.24
C LEU A 64 1.12 -5.94 -12.58
N ALA A 65 0.02 -5.55 -13.22
CA ALA A 65 -1.32 -5.73 -12.67
C ALA A 65 -1.91 -7.14 -12.89
N ILE A 66 -1.19 -8.05 -13.56
CA ILE A 66 -1.74 -9.36 -13.97
C ILE A 66 -1.06 -10.58 -13.31
N GLU A 67 0.13 -10.49 -12.72
CA GLU A 67 0.81 -11.70 -12.23
C GLU A 67 1.11 -11.70 -10.73
N TYR A 68 0.08 -12.05 -9.95
CA TYR A 68 0.28 -12.69 -8.64
C TYR A 68 0.56 -14.19 -8.88
N CYS A 69 1.79 -14.64 -8.64
CA CYS A 69 2.19 -16.04 -8.79
C CYS A 69 2.56 -16.65 -7.44
N ALA A 70 1.90 -17.76 -7.09
CA ALA A 70 2.01 -18.47 -5.81
C ALA A 70 3.37 -19.15 -5.52
N THR A 71 4.46 -18.76 -6.21
CA THR A 71 5.74 -19.49 -6.18
C THR A 71 7.00 -18.60 -6.04
N THR A 72 7.03 -17.33 -6.47
CA THR A 72 8.31 -16.69 -6.93
C THR A 72 8.99 -15.58 -6.09
N HIS A 73 8.39 -15.04 -5.02
CA HIS A 73 9.08 -14.19 -3.99
C HIS A 73 9.86 -12.92 -4.45
N ALA A 74 9.20 -11.73 -4.62
CA ALA A 74 9.87 -10.41 -4.83
C ALA A 74 9.01 -9.16 -4.40
N PRO A 75 9.56 -7.91 -4.30
CA PRO A 75 9.34 -6.95 -3.20
C PRO A 75 8.25 -5.84 -3.26
N LEU A 76 7.20 -5.95 -4.08
CA LEU A 76 5.94 -5.24 -3.78
C LEU A 76 5.05 -6.07 -2.83
N SER A 77 5.31 -7.38 -2.76
CA SER A 77 4.67 -8.32 -1.82
C SER A 77 4.76 -7.87 -0.37
N LEU A 78 5.85 -7.21 0.05
CA LEU A 78 5.99 -6.72 1.42
C LEU A 78 4.95 -5.63 1.74
N VAL A 79 4.73 -4.71 0.81
CA VAL A 79 3.76 -3.62 0.95
C VAL A 79 2.35 -4.18 1.05
N PHE A 80 2.00 -5.12 0.16
CA PHE A 80 0.70 -5.81 0.18
C PHE A 80 0.54 -6.69 1.42
N ALA A 81 1.56 -7.44 1.81
CA ALA A 81 1.54 -8.28 3.01
C ALA A 81 1.28 -7.45 4.26
N LYS A 82 1.84 -6.23 4.36
CA LYS A 82 1.56 -5.33 5.48
C LYS A 82 0.10 -4.86 5.51
N LEU A 83 -0.50 -4.60 4.35
CA LEU A 83 -1.92 -4.26 4.25
C LEU A 83 -2.83 -5.47 4.56
N GLU A 84 -2.41 -6.68 4.15
CA GLU A 84 -3.12 -7.92 4.47
C GLU A 84 -3.03 -8.29 5.95
N GLU A 85 -1.87 -8.10 6.58
CA GLU A 85 -1.64 -8.32 8.01
C GLU A 85 -2.61 -7.51 8.87
N VAL A 86 -2.90 -6.26 8.49
CA VAL A 86 -3.87 -5.42 9.22
C VAL A 86 -5.33 -5.77 8.92
N GLY A 87 -5.57 -6.56 7.88
CA GLY A 87 -6.89 -7.15 7.60
C GLY A 87 -7.52 -6.76 6.27
N LEU A 88 -6.78 -6.15 5.34
CA LEU A 88 -7.26 -5.92 3.98
C LEU A 88 -7.11 -7.18 3.12
N ASN A 89 -7.90 -7.30 2.06
CA ASN A 89 -7.61 -8.20 0.95
C ASN A 89 -7.41 -7.40 -0.34
N SER A 90 -7.04 -8.08 -1.42
CA SER A 90 -6.75 -7.47 -2.72
C SER A 90 -7.88 -6.60 -3.27
N SER A 91 -9.15 -6.98 -3.04
CA SER A 91 -10.30 -6.16 -3.47
C SER A 91 -10.43 -4.89 -2.64
N ASP A 92 -10.18 -4.94 -1.33
CA ASP A 92 -10.23 -3.73 -0.51
C ASP A 92 -9.08 -2.78 -0.87
N ILE A 93 -7.89 -3.31 -1.16
CA ILE A 93 -6.73 -2.53 -1.60
C ILE A 93 -7.07 -1.81 -2.93
N HIS A 94 -7.72 -2.50 -3.87
CA HIS A 94 -8.19 -1.88 -5.10
C HIS A 94 -9.18 -0.72 -4.85
N HIS A 95 -10.17 -0.91 -3.97
CA HIS A 95 -11.14 0.14 -3.61
C HIS A 95 -10.54 1.30 -2.81
N ILE A 96 -9.39 1.11 -2.16
CA ILE A 96 -8.67 2.21 -1.51
C ILE A 96 -7.98 3.07 -2.57
N GLU A 97 -7.47 2.45 -3.63
CA GLU A 97 -6.75 3.15 -4.69
C GLU A 97 -7.67 3.86 -5.69
N TYR A 98 -8.88 3.32 -5.98
CA TYR A 98 -9.80 3.83 -7.01
C TYR A 98 -11.23 4.00 -6.50
#